data_AF-A0A1H0RMP3-F1
#
_entry.id   AF-A0A1H0RMP3-F1
#
_cell.length_a   1.000
_cell.length_b   1.000
_cell.length_c   1.000
_cell.angle_alpha   90.00
_cell.angle_beta   90.00
_cell.angle_gamma   90.00
#
_symmetry.space_group_name_H-M   'P 1'
#
loop_
_entity.id
_entity.type
_entity.pdbx_description
1 polymer ?
#
loop_
_entity_poly.entity_id
_entity_poly.type
_entity_poly.pdbx_seq_one_letter_code
_entity_poly.pdbx_strand_id
1 'polypeptide(L)'
;MTPTTTPDGETLRQRLTERLRTTGRLTTPRWEAAFRVIPRERFVDRFTAAGSDGLTEHDLAADPERALEAIYSDSTLITAWDERGIATSSSTSPGLMALMLEQLDAEPGDRVLEIGTGTGYNAALLCSVLGERAVTSVDVDHDTVGKARSALRECGYAPRVVCGDGARGVPERMPYHRIIATCGVGRIPPEWARQLVPGGILLANLSFALVRLRRTPDGRLSGPFTDTAAFMSMRTGRGATGTTASEILAITDGEAESTHIDRGLPELAEGDVTFLRHLVLPGTHRVTVETERGSEWRAHDTTDGSWIRLVPGDDNTLTVEQSGPRELWPVLTELVETWCEHGKPPPNRYGLTVAPDGTHTVWLDTPQRPVLTLT
;
A
#
# COMPACT_ATOMS: atom_id res chain seq x y z
N MET A 1 15.08 -15.44 -42.14
CA MET A 1 14.21 -15.33 -40.95
C MET A 1 15.01 -15.85 -39.78
N THR A 2 15.57 -14.96 -38.96
CA THR A 2 16.15 -15.33 -37.67
C THR A 2 14.98 -15.82 -36.79
N PRO A 3 15.04 -17.02 -36.21
CA PRO A 3 13.98 -17.46 -35.31
C PRO A 3 13.98 -16.52 -34.10
N THR A 4 12.92 -15.72 -33.97
CA THR A 4 12.66 -14.92 -32.78
C THR A 4 12.47 -15.93 -31.65
N THR A 5 13.49 -16.13 -30.84
CA THR A 5 13.41 -17.05 -29.70
C THR A 5 12.56 -16.35 -28.66
N THR A 6 11.39 -16.92 -28.34
CA THR A 6 10.55 -16.48 -27.23
C THR A 6 11.44 -16.37 -25.98
N PRO A 7 11.53 -15.19 -25.33
CA PRO A 7 12.44 -15.01 -24.22
C PRO A 7 12.01 -15.87 -23.03
N ASP A 8 12.95 -16.64 -22.48
CA ASP A 8 12.74 -17.37 -21.23
C ASP A 8 12.63 -16.42 -20.02
N GLY A 9 12.12 -16.93 -18.90
CA GLY A 9 11.91 -16.15 -17.68
C GLY A 9 13.22 -15.53 -17.14
N GLU A 10 14.36 -16.18 -17.34
CA GLU A 10 15.66 -15.62 -16.97
C GLU A 10 16.02 -14.39 -17.81
N THR A 11 15.85 -14.45 -19.12
CA THR A 11 16.10 -13.30 -20.01
C THR A 11 15.23 -12.11 -19.64
N LEU A 12 13.94 -12.35 -19.37
CA LEU A 12 13.00 -11.31 -18.94
C LEU A 12 13.37 -10.74 -17.57
N ARG A 13 13.78 -11.58 -16.62
CA ARG A 13 14.29 -11.16 -15.30
C ARG A 13 15.50 -10.25 -15.42
N GLN A 14 16.48 -10.61 -16.24
CA GLN A 14 17.68 -9.79 -16.45
C GLN A 14 17.33 -8.44 -17.07
N ARG A 15 16.43 -8.41 -18.06
CA ARG A 15 15.95 -7.17 -18.70
C ARG A 15 15.21 -6.27 -17.72
N LEU A 16 14.29 -6.82 -16.92
CA LEU A 16 13.59 -6.07 -15.88
C LEU A 16 14.59 -5.47 -14.89
N THR A 17 15.52 -6.28 -14.39
CA THR A 17 16.51 -5.83 -13.39
C THR A 17 17.39 -4.72 -13.94
N GLU A 18 17.82 -4.82 -15.20
CA GLU A 18 18.60 -3.78 -15.85
C GLU A 18 17.80 -2.48 -16.03
N ARG A 19 16.51 -2.57 -16.37
CA ARG A 19 15.62 -1.41 -16.41
C ARG A 19 15.49 -0.74 -15.04
N LEU A 20 15.31 -1.51 -13.96
CA LEU A 20 15.23 -0.96 -12.60
C LEU A 20 16.54 -0.26 -12.19
N ARG A 21 17.68 -0.83 -12.59
CA ARG A 21 19.01 -0.25 -12.34
C ARG A 21 19.21 1.07 -13.08
N THR A 22 18.95 1.07 -14.39
CA THR A 22 19.14 2.26 -15.26
C THR A 22 18.17 3.40 -14.95
N THR A 23 16.98 3.09 -14.41
CA THR A 23 16.02 4.10 -13.93
C THR A 23 16.28 4.57 -12.50
N GLY A 24 17.34 4.07 -11.85
CA GLY A 24 17.71 4.47 -10.48
C GLY A 24 16.81 3.91 -9.38
N ARG A 25 15.89 3.00 -9.69
CA ARG A 25 15.03 2.33 -8.70
C ARG A 25 15.73 1.21 -7.92
N LEU A 26 16.85 0.74 -8.46
CA LEU A 26 17.68 -0.31 -7.88
C LEU A 26 19.14 0.12 -7.98
N THR A 27 19.75 0.40 -6.84
CA THR A 27 21.07 1.05 -6.74
C THR A 27 22.05 0.27 -5.89
N THR A 28 21.56 -0.47 -4.89
CA THR A 28 22.41 -1.27 -4.01
C THR A 28 22.74 -2.61 -4.68
N PRO A 29 24.03 -2.97 -4.85
CA PRO A 29 24.45 -4.17 -5.58
C PRO A 29 23.86 -5.49 -5.07
N ARG A 30 23.59 -5.62 -3.77
CA ARG A 30 23.00 -6.85 -3.19
C ARG A 30 21.52 -7.01 -3.55
N TRP A 31 20.77 -5.92 -3.60
CA TRP A 31 19.38 -5.95 -4.07
C TRP A 31 19.36 -6.25 -5.56
N GLU A 32 20.23 -5.63 -6.35
CA GLU A 32 20.40 -5.99 -7.76
C GLU A 32 20.67 -7.49 -7.94
N ALA A 33 21.64 -8.04 -7.22
CA ALA A 33 21.95 -9.47 -7.27
C ALA A 33 20.73 -10.34 -6.92
N ALA A 34 19.94 -9.97 -5.90
CA ALA A 34 18.72 -10.70 -5.54
C ALA A 34 17.68 -10.67 -6.67
N PHE A 35 17.40 -9.51 -7.28
CA PHE A 35 16.47 -9.40 -8.41
C PHE A 35 16.92 -10.19 -9.64
N ARG A 36 18.24 -10.34 -9.86
CA ARG A 36 18.79 -11.15 -10.97
C ARG A 36 18.59 -12.67 -10.77
N VAL A 37 18.49 -13.14 -9.53
CA VAL A 37 18.48 -14.59 -9.24
C VAL A 37 17.13 -15.13 -8.78
N ILE A 38 16.29 -14.33 -8.11
CA ILE A 38 15.00 -14.81 -7.61
C ILE A 38 13.96 -14.84 -8.74
N PRO A 39 13.45 -16.03 -9.13
CA PRO A 39 12.51 -16.16 -10.23
C PRO A 39 11.08 -15.77 -9.78
N ARG A 40 10.63 -14.57 -10.14
CA ARG A 40 9.29 -14.06 -9.76
C ARG A 40 8.15 -14.98 -10.21
N GLU A 41 8.32 -15.67 -11.33
CA GLU A 41 7.38 -16.67 -11.89
C GLU A 41 7.18 -17.90 -11.01
N ARG A 42 8.06 -18.17 -10.03
CA ARG A 42 7.84 -19.24 -9.04
C ARG A 42 6.86 -18.85 -7.94
N PHE A 43 6.56 -17.56 -7.81
CA PHE A 43 5.67 -17.03 -6.79
C PHE A 43 4.30 -16.63 -7.38
N VAL A 44 4.13 -16.70 -8.71
CA VAL A 44 2.89 -16.26 -9.37
C VAL A 44 2.58 -17.22 -10.52
N ASP A 45 1.49 -17.97 -10.40
CA ASP A 45 1.01 -18.95 -11.39
C ASP A 45 -0.18 -18.41 -12.20
N ARG A 46 -1.20 -17.89 -11.51
CA ARG A 46 -2.40 -17.28 -12.08
C ARG A 46 -2.60 -15.90 -11.47
N PHE A 47 -2.86 -14.91 -12.32
CA PHE A 47 -2.95 -13.53 -11.87
C PHE A 47 -3.75 -12.67 -12.84
N THR A 48 -4.20 -11.52 -12.36
CA THR A 48 -4.81 -10.48 -13.17
C THR A 48 -3.89 -9.27 -13.22
N ALA A 49 -3.61 -8.76 -14.42
CA ALA A 49 -2.81 -7.56 -14.61
C ALA A 49 -3.63 -6.47 -15.32
N ALA A 50 -3.36 -5.20 -15.00
CA ALA A 50 -3.92 -4.08 -15.73
C ALA A 50 -3.19 -3.89 -17.06
N GLY A 51 -3.95 -3.79 -18.15
CA GLY A 51 -3.48 -3.43 -19.49
C GLY A 51 -4.27 -2.25 -20.06
N SER A 52 -4.02 -1.91 -21.33
CA SER A 52 -4.73 -0.81 -22.02
C SER A 52 -6.24 -1.03 -22.09
N ASP A 53 -6.66 -2.29 -22.18
CA ASP A 53 -8.06 -2.68 -22.40
C ASP A 53 -8.75 -3.08 -21.08
N GLY A 54 -8.14 -2.73 -19.94
CA GLY A 54 -8.63 -3.09 -18.60
C GLY A 54 -7.88 -4.27 -17.99
N LEU A 55 -8.58 -5.03 -17.14
CA LEU A 55 -8.00 -6.16 -16.41
C LEU A 55 -7.96 -7.41 -17.28
N THR A 56 -6.79 -8.04 -17.39
CA THR A 56 -6.60 -9.30 -18.12
C THR A 56 -6.12 -10.40 -17.17
N GLU A 57 -6.75 -11.57 -17.22
CA GLU A 57 -6.27 -12.76 -16.55
C GLU A 57 -5.15 -13.45 -17.34
N HIS A 58 -4.17 -13.95 -16.60
CA HIS A 58 -3.02 -14.70 -17.09
C HIS A 58 -2.91 -16.01 -16.31
N ASP A 59 -2.54 -17.08 -17.02
CA ASP A 59 -2.24 -18.39 -16.45
C ASP A 59 -0.93 -18.88 -17.08
N LEU A 60 0.10 -19.02 -16.24
CA LEU A 60 1.45 -19.41 -16.65
C LEU A 60 1.49 -20.82 -17.26
N ALA A 61 0.60 -21.72 -16.87
CA ALA A 61 0.54 -23.07 -17.43
C ALA A 61 -0.17 -23.10 -18.78
N ALA A 62 -1.14 -22.23 -19.01
CA ALA A 62 -1.92 -22.17 -20.25
C ALA A 62 -1.21 -21.38 -21.37
N ASP A 63 -0.62 -20.22 -21.04
CA ASP A 63 0.08 -19.34 -21.98
C ASP A 63 1.37 -18.80 -21.36
N PRO A 64 2.45 -19.63 -21.33
CA PRO A 64 3.69 -19.26 -20.66
C PRO A 64 4.35 -17.99 -21.20
N GLU A 65 4.30 -17.77 -22.51
CA GLU A 65 4.93 -16.63 -23.17
C GLU A 65 4.30 -15.32 -22.68
N ARG A 66 2.97 -15.19 -22.83
CA ARG A 66 2.24 -13.99 -22.41
C ARG A 66 2.28 -13.79 -20.89
N ALA A 67 2.21 -14.86 -20.12
CA ALA A 67 2.27 -14.79 -18.66
C ALA A 67 3.66 -14.33 -18.20
N LEU A 68 4.76 -14.85 -18.76
CA LEU A 68 6.12 -14.44 -18.39
C LEU A 68 6.38 -12.97 -18.73
N GLU A 69 5.94 -12.48 -19.88
CA GLU A 69 6.05 -11.07 -20.22
C GLU A 69 5.35 -10.17 -19.20
N ALA A 70 4.13 -10.55 -18.78
CA ALA A 70 3.38 -9.82 -17.77
C ALA A 70 4.03 -9.94 -16.37
N ILE A 71 4.54 -11.12 -15.98
CA ILE A 71 5.26 -11.34 -14.71
C ILE A 71 6.49 -10.44 -14.60
N TYR A 72 7.21 -10.24 -15.70
CA TYR A 72 8.42 -9.41 -15.74
C TYR A 72 8.18 -7.99 -16.24
N SER A 73 6.91 -7.59 -16.36
CA SER A 73 6.51 -6.19 -16.50
C SER A 73 6.68 -5.45 -15.17
N ASP A 74 6.76 -4.11 -15.23
CA ASP A 74 6.81 -3.28 -14.01
C ASP A 74 5.42 -2.94 -13.48
N SER A 75 4.56 -3.97 -13.41
CA SER A 75 3.17 -3.85 -13.01
C SER A 75 2.86 -4.73 -11.80
N THR A 76 1.87 -4.31 -11.02
CA THR A 76 1.29 -5.12 -9.94
C THR A 76 0.41 -6.22 -10.53
N LEU A 77 0.54 -7.43 -9.99
CA LEU A 77 -0.20 -8.61 -10.43
C LEU A 77 -1.16 -9.03 -9.32
N ILE A 78 -2.46 -8.96 -9.54
CA ILE A 78 -3.47 -9.39 -8.55
C ILE A 78 -3.51 -10.91 -8.54
N THR A 79 -3.32 -11.52 -7.37
CA THR A 79 -3.15 -12.98 -7.23
C THR A 79 -4.28 -13.64 -6.45
N ALA A 80 -5.15 -12.85 -5.82
CA ALA A 80 -6.33 -13.35 -5.13
C ALA A 80 -7.44 -12.30 -5.08
N TRP A 81 -8.67 -12.79 -5.08
CA TRP A 81 -9.91 -12.05 -4.96
C TRP A 81 -10.74 -12.69 -3.85
N ASP A 82 -11.51 -11.90 -3.11
CA ASP A 82 -12.56 -12.46 -2.25
C ASP A 82 -13.83 -12.81 -3.04
N GLU A 83 -14.80 -13.41 -2.36
CA GLU A 83 -16.09 -13.81 -2.94
C GLU A 83 -16.90 -12.64 -3.53
N ARG A 84 -16.51 -11.39 -3.17
CA ARG A 84 -17.19 -10.16 -3.58
C ARG A 84 -16.44 -9.46 -4.72
N GLY A 85 -15.38 -10.07 -5.26
CA GLY A 85 -14.58 -9.52 -6.35
C GLY A 85 -13.62 -8.41 -5.92
N ILE A 86 -13.29 -8.31 -4.63
CA ILE A 86 -12.30 -7.37 -4.13
C ILE A 86 -10.95 -8.06 -4.10
N ALA A 87 -9.93 -7.41 -4.65
CA ALA A 87 -8.57 -7.95 -4.65
C ALA A 87 -8.02 -8.03 -3.23
N THR A 88 -7.53 -9.20 -2.83
CA THR A 88 -7.07 -9.49 -1.45
C THR A 88 -5.58 -9.82 -1.34
N SER A 89 -4.94 -10.13 -2.46
CA SER A 89 -3.48 -10.31 -2.56
C SER A 89 -2.98 -9.88 -3.92
N SER A 90 -1.74 -9.38 -3.96
CA SER A 90 -1.01 -9.12 -5.19
C SER A 90 0.49 -9.36 -5.04
N SER A 91 1.16 -9.59 -6.16
CA SER A 91 2.60 -9.36 -6.28
C SER A 91 2.79 -7.91 -6.72
N THR A 92 3.20 -7.05 -5.79
CA THR A 92 3.50 -5.62 -6.04
C THR A 92 4.47 -5.43 -7.19
N SER A 93 4.32 -4.33 -7.96
CA SER A 93 5.24 -4.02 -9.06
C SER A 93 6.71 -4.07 -8.62
N PRO A 94 7.61 -4.66 -9.43
CA PRO A 94 9.02 -4.79 -9.12
C PRO A 94 9.71 -3.47 -8.79
N GLY A 95 9.37 -2.39 -9.48
CA GLY A 95 9.93 -1.07 -9.27
C GLY A 95 9.55 -0.46 -7.93
N LEU A 96 8.29 -0.63 -7.50
CA LEU A 96 7.87 -0.21 -6.17
C LEU A 96 8.51 -1.08 -5.08
N MET A 97 8.63 -2.39 -5.31
CA MET A 97 9.28 -3.27 -4.35
C MET A 97 10.79 -2.97 -4.22
N ALA A 98 11.48 -2.72 -5.34
CA ALA A 98 12.88 -2.28 -5.33
C ALA A 98 13.05 -0.97 -4.55
N LEU A 99 12.22 0.04 -4.84
CA LEU A 99 12.20 1.31 -4.10
C LEU A 99 12.04 1.08 -2.59
N MET A 100 11.09 0.23 -2.17
CA MET A 100 10.88 -0.06 -0.76
C MET A 100 12.05 -0.80 -0.11
N LEU A 101 12.69 -1.75 -0.79
CA LEU A 101 13.86 -2.46 -0.28
C LEU A 101 15.09 -1.55 -0.13
N GLU A 102 15.27 -0.60 -1.06
CA GLU A 102 16.30 0.44 -0.95
C GLU A 102 16.03 1.35 0.26
N GLN A 103 14.78 1.82 0.44
CA GLN A 103 14.40 2.67 1.58
C GLN A 103 14.45 1.94 2.92
N LEU A 104 14.16 0.63 2.94
CA LEU A 104 14.26 -0.19 4.14
C LEU A 104 15.69 -0.19 4.69
N ASP A 105 16.69 -0.03 3.80
CA ASP A 105 18.10 0.10 4.17
C ASP A 105 18.53 -1.05 5.08
N ALA A 106 18.11 -2.27 4.73
CA ALA A 106 18.43 -3.48 5.49
C ALA A 106 19.82 -3.99 5.10
N GLU A 107 20.64 -4.27 6.11
CA GLU A 107 22.02 -4.72 6.00
C GLU A 107 22.16 -6.18 6.45
N PRO A 108 23.12 -6.95 5.90
CA PRO A 108 23.45 -8.26 6.44
C PRO A 108 23.68 -8.21 7.97
N GLY A 109 22.97 -9.07 8.71
CA GLY A 109 22.94 -9.06 10.17
C GLY A 109 21.68 -8.43 10.78
N ASP A 110 20.94 -7.62 10.02
CA ASP A 110 19.62 -7.17 10.41
C ASP A 110 18.61 -8.33 10.47
N ARG A 111 17.63 -8.21 11.37
CA ARG A 111 16.46 -9.10 11.46
C ARG A 111 15.27 -8.32 10.95
N VAL A 112 14.52 -8.91 10.04
CA VAL A 112 13.42 -8.23 9.34
C VAL A 112 12.10 -8.92 9.61
N LEU A 113 11.10 -8.09 9.90
CA LEU A 113 9.70 -8.48 9.87
C LEU A 113 9.05 -7.89 8.62
N GLU A 114 8.52 -8.74 7.76
CA GLU A 114 7.62 -8.37 6.68
C GLU A 114 6.17 -8.57 7.14
N ILE A 115 5.35 -7.53 7.00
CA ILE A 115 3.90 -7.58 7.20
C ILE A 115 3.22 -7.63 5.83
N GLY A 116 2.55 -8.74 5.53
CA GLY A 116 1.96 -9.04 4.23
C GLY A 116 2.85 -9.97 3.40
N THR A 117 2.92 -11.25 3.78
CA THR A 117 3.69 -12.25 3.01
C THR A 117 3.25 -12.31 1.55
N GLY A 118 1.94 -12.23 1.29
CA GLY A 118 1.39 -12.38 -0.05
C GLY A 118 1.92 -13.66 -0.71
N THR A 119 2.40 -13.55 -1.94
CA THR A 119 2.96 -14.70 -2.64
C THR A 119 4.31 -15.20 -2.11
N GLY A 120 5.01 -14.41 -1.29
CA GLY A 120 6.34 -14.73 -0.76
C GLY A 120 7.53 -14.25 -1.61
N TYR A 121 7.29 -13.55 -2.73
CA TYR A 121 8.37 -13.06 -3.59
C TYR A 121 9.30 -12.08 -2.86
N ASN A 122 8.76 -11.11 -2.12
CA ASN A 122 9.58 -10.16 -1.38
C ASN A 122 10.30 -10.82 -0.19
N ALA A 123 9.65 -11.77 0.50
CA ALA A 123 10.34 -12.62 1.49
C ALA A 123 11.56 -13.35 0.88
N ALA A 124 11.48 -13.83 -0.36
CA ALA A 124 12.61 -14.47 -1.04
C ALA A 124 13.75 -13.49 -1.36
N LEU A 125 13.43 -12.26 -1.79
CA LEU A 125 14.42 -11.19 -1.99
C LEU A 125 15.13 -10.86 -0.66
N LEU A 126 14.38 -10.71 0.42
CA LEU A 126 14.93 -10.50 1.77
C LEU A 126 15.82 -11.67 2.20
N CYS A 127 15.39 -12.92 1.97
CA CYS A 127 16.19 -14.11 2.31
C CYS A 127 17.49 -14.16 1.52
N SER A 128 17.47 -13.81 0.24
CA SER A 128 18.66 -13.78 -0.63
C SER A 128 19.74 -12.82 -0.12
N VAL A 129 19.35 -11.73 0.52
CA VAL A 129 20.28 -10.69 0.99
C VAL A 129 20.69 -10.87 2.45
N LEU A 130 19.74 -11.27 3.31
CA LEU A 130 19.92 -11.27 4.77
C LEU A 130 20.09 -12.68 5.36
N GLY A 131 19.77 -13.71 4.57
CA GLY A 131 19.67 -15.09 5.03
C GLY A 131 18.29 -15.40 5.62
N GLU A 132 17.75 -16.58 5.32
CA GLU A 132 16.40 -17.01 5.72
C GLU A 132 16.11 -16.92 7.23
N ARG A 133 17.13 -17.13 8.07
CA ARG A 133 16.98 -17.11 9.54
C ARG A 133 16.66 -15.72 10.07
N ALA A 134 17.10 -14.69 9.35
CA ALA A 134 16.89 -13.28 9.68
C ALA A 134 15.51 -12.76 9.26
N VAL A 135 14.82 -13.49 8.37
CA VAL A 135 13.52 -13.07 7.83
C VAL A 135 12.38 -13.73 8.61
N THR A 136 11.43 -12.91 9.01
CA THR A 136 10.11 -13.33 9.48
C THR A 136 9.07 -12.62 8.62
N SER A 137 8.08 -13.35 8.13
CA SER A 137 6.98 -12.78 7.34
C SER A 137 5.65 -13.23 7.91
N VAL A 138 4.65 -12.34 7.94
CA VAL A 138 3.32 -12.65 8.47
C VAL A 138 2.24 -12.25 7.48
N ASP A 139 1.25 -13.11 7.32
CA ASP A 139 0.04 -12.85 6.54
C ASP A 139 -1.17 -13.43 7.25
N VAL A 140 -2.33 -12.81 7.06
CA VAL A 140 -3.56 -13.21 7.74
C VAL A 140 -4.25 -14.39 7.05
N ASP A 141 -3.95 -14.61 5.76
CA ASP A 141 -4.60 -15.64 4.96
C ASP A 141 -3.83 -16.96 4.96
N HIS A 142 -4.48 -18.01 5.44
CA HIS A 142 -3.88 -19.33 5.59
C HIS A 142 -3.42 -19.94 4.25
N ASP A 143 -4.21 -19.76 3.19
CA ASP A 143 -3.94 -20.40 1.89
C ASP A 143 -2.77 -19.70 1.20
N THR A 144 -2.73 -18.37 1.29
CA THR A 144 -1.62 -17.50 0.89
C THR A 144 -0.32 -17.92 1.61
N VAL A 145 -0.36 -18.08 2.93
CA VAL A 145 0.80 -18.56 3.72
C VAL A 145 1.27 -19.94 3.27
N GLY A 146 0.33 -20.87 3.00
CA GLY A 146 0.65 -22.20 2.50
C GLY A 146 1.39 -22.16 1.17
N LYS A 147 0.85 -21.42 0.20
CA LYS A 147 1.45 -21.22 -1.13
C LYS A 147 2.82 -20.55 -1.05
N ALA A 148 2.94 -19.46 -0.28
CA ALA A 148 4.20 -18.74 -0.11
C ALA A 148 5.30 -19.63 0.47
N ARG A 149 5.00 -20.44 1.51
CA ARG A 149 5.96 -21.39 2.09
C ARG A 149 6.43 -22.42 1.08
N SER A 150 5.55 -22.91 0.21
CA SER A 150 5.93 -23.87 -0.85
C SER A 150 6.82 -23.23 -1.90
N ALA A 151 6.43 -22.06 -2.43
CA ALA A 151 7.24 -21.31 -3.40
C ALA A 151 8.64 -20.93 -2.86
N LEU A 152 8.71 -20.49 -1.59
CA LEU A 152 9.97 -20.21 -0.91
C LEU A 152 10.87 -21.45 -0.84
N ARG A 153 10.32 -22.61 -0.46
CA ARG A 153 11.07 -23.88 -0.37
C ARG A 153 11.58 -24.35 -1.72
N GLU A 154 10.79 -24.19 -2.78
CA GLU A 154 11.22 -24.47 -4.16
C GLU A 154 12.38 -23.57 -4.59
N CYS A 155 12.45 -22.35 -4.06
CA CYS A 155 13.58 -21.43 -4.26
C CYS A 155 14.74 -21.65 -3.26
N GLY A 156 14.69 -22.70 -2.42
CA GLY A 156 15.74 -23.03 -1.47
C GLY A 156 15.71 -22.25 -0.15
N TYR A 157 14.60 -21.58 0.17
CA TYR A 157 14.44 -20.79 1.40
C TYR A 157 13.32 -21.34 2.29
N ALA A 158 13.54 -21.31 3.60
CA ALA A 158 12.57 -21.68 4.62
C ALA A 158 12.56 -20.67 5.78
N PRO A 159 12.27 -19.37 5.53
CA PRO A 159 12.14 -18.38 6.58
C PRO A 159 10.93 -18.69 7.48
N ARG A 160 10.85 -18.00 8.62
CA ARG A 160 9.66 -18.07 9.48
C ARG A 160 8.51 -17.31 8.82
N VAL A 161 7.58 -18.03 8.19
CA VAL A 161 6.31 -17.48 7.70
C VAL A 161 5.21 -17.80 8.72
N VAL A 162 4.44 -16.80 9.17
CA VAL A 162 3.39 -16.94 10.20
C VAL A 162 2.03 -16.63 9.58
N CYS A 163 1.02 -17.44 9.90
CA CYS A 163 -0.37 -17.10 9.64
C CYS A 163 -0.91 -16.35 10.87
N GLY A 164 -1.21 -15.06 10.74
CA GLY A 164 -1.62 -14.24 11.87
C GLY A 164 -1.91 -12.78 11.49
N ASP A 165 -2.44 -12.04 12.46
CA ASP A 165 -2.72 -10.61 12.32
C ASP A 165 -1.42 -9.81 12.30
N GLY A 166 -1.11 -9.22 11.15
CA GLY A 166 0.07 -8.39 10.93
C GLY A 166 0.14 -7.16 11.85
N ALA A 167 -1.00 -6.64 12.33
CA ALA A 167 -1.03 -5.53 13.27
C ALA A 167 -0.36 -5.89 14.61
N ARG A 168 -0.34 -7.18 14.98
CA ARG A 168 0.29 -7.70 16.20
C ARG A 168 1.78 -8.00 16.02
N GLY A 169 2.30 -7.93 14.79
CA GLY A 169 3.64 -8.38 14.46
C GLY A 169 3.87 -9.86 14.81
N VAL A 170 5.10 -10.21 15.18
CA VAL A 170 5.49 -11.58 15.56
C VAL A 170 6.40 -11.50 16.80
N PRO A 171 5.83 -11.27 17.99
CA PRO A 171 6.59 -10.94 19.20
C PRO A 171 7.56 -12.04 19.62
N GLU A 172 7.29 -13.32 19.30
CA GLU A 172 8.17 -14.43 19.64
C GLU A 172 9.50 -14.44 18.87
N ARG A 173 9.66 -13.54 17.88
CA ARG A 173 10.84 -13.39 17.03
C ARG A 173 11.53 -12.03 17.21
N MET A 174 11.01 -11.19 18.10
CA MET A 174 11.59 -9.89 18.42
C MET A 174 12.98 -10.04 19.09
N PRO A 175 13.85 -9.01 19.05
CA PRO A 175 13.64 -7.72 18.40
C PRO A 175 14.05 -7.73 16.92
N TYR A 176 13.37 -6.88 16.15
CA TYR A 176 13.66 -6.61 14.74
C TYR A 176 14.52 -5.36 14.57
N HIS A 177 15.36 -5.39 13.54
CA HIS A 177 16.14 -4.23 13.11
C HIS A 177 15.43 -3.43 12.02
N ARG A 178 14.61 -4.12 11.22
CA ARG A 178 13.75 -3.51 10.20
C ARG A 178 12.36 -4.11 10.24
N ILE A 179 11.35 -3.28 9.98
CA ILE A 179 9.98 -3.71 9.72
C ILE A 179 9.57 -3.11 8.38
N ILE A 180 9.01 -3.94 7.49
CA ILE A 180 8.45 -3.51 6.22
C ILE A 180 6.99 -3.99 6.13
N ALA A 181 6.07 -3.08 5.83
CA ALA A 181 4.67 -3.41 5.60
C ALA A 181 4.32 -3.25 4.12
N THR A 182 3.98 -4.37 3.47
CA THR A 182 3.60 -4.50 2.06
C THR A 182 2.07 -4.55 1.90
N CYS A 183 1.36 -3.90 2.83
CA CYS A 183 -0.07 -3.63 2.82
C CYS A 183 -0.32 -2.21 3.34
N GLY A 184 -1.42 -1.59 2.92
CA GLY A 184 -1.80 -0.25 3.35
C GLY A 184 -2.39 -0.26 4.76
N VAL A 185 -1.92 0.60 5.65
CA VAL A 185 -2.49 0.79 6.98
C VAL A 185 -3.10 2.18 7.13
N GLY A 186 -4.13 2.30 7.97
CA GLY A 186 -4.72 3.60 8.34
C GLY A 186 -4.01 4.28 9.50
N ARG A 187 -3.37 3.50 10.38
CA ARG A 187 -2.54 3.94 11.51
C ARG A 187 -1.39 2.96 11.68
N ILE A 188 -0.25 3.44 12.20
CA ILE A 188 0.87 2.55 12.57
C ILE A 188 0.51 1.80 13.87
N PRO A 189 0.43 0.46 13.86
CA PRO A 189 0.19 -0.31 15.07
C PRO A 189 1.29 -0.12 16.13
N PRO A 190 0.96 0.11 17.41
CA PRO A 190 1.94 0.28 18.48
C PRO A 190 2.89 -0.93 18.62
N GLU A 191 2.42 -2.13 18.31
CA GLU A 191 3.23 -3.35 18.39
C GLU A 191 4.45 -3.34 17.46
N TRP A 192 4.37 -2.66 16.31
CA TRP A 192 5.51 -2.53 15.42
C TRP A 192 6.64 -1.74 16.08
N ALA A 193 6.31 -0.65 16.78
CA ALA A 193 7.29 0.13 17.54
C ALA A 193 7.88 -0.67 18.71
N ARG A 194 7.06 -1.48 19.41
CA ARG A 194 7.52 -2.30 20.55
C ARG A 194 8.50 -3.39 20.13
N GLN A 195 8.33 -3.96 18.95
CA GLN A 195 9.16 -5.07 18.44
C GLN A 195 10.42 -4.59 17.70
N LEU A 196 10.54 -3.30 17.40
CA LEU A 196 11.68 -2.70 16.72
C LEU A 196 12.76 -2.25 17.71
N VAL A 197 14.04 -2.48 17.41
CA VAL A 197 15.16 -1.96 18.21
C VAL A 197 15.22 -0.43 18.19
N PRO A 198 15.78 0.24 19.21
CA PRO A 198 16.15 1.65 19.09
C PRO A 198 17.08 1.86 17.89
N GLY A 199 16.83 2.88 17.09
CA GLY A 199 17.53 3.15 15.83
C GLY A 199 17.06 2.32 14.63
N GLY A 200 16.21 1.30 14.85
CA GLY A 200 15.63 0.49 13.77
C GLY A 200 14.72 1.31 12.86
N ILE A 201 14.50 0.80 11.64
CA ILE A 201 13.68 1.46 10.60
C ILE A 201 12.39 0.68 10.38
N LEU A 202 11.29 1.43 10.30
CA LEU A 202 9.99 0.96 9.89
C LEU A 202 9.64 1.63 8.57
N LEU A 203 9.35 0.83 7.55
CA LEU A 203 8.83 1.29 6.27
C LEU A 203 7.43 0.74 6.09
N ALA A 204 6.45 1.61 5.88
CA ALA A 204 5.06 1.20 5.70
C ALA A 204 4.37 2.05 4.63
N ASN A 205 3.32 1.49 4.03
CA ASN A 205 2.35 2.29 3.32
C ASN A 205 1.28 2.79 4.29
N LEU A 206 1.21 4.09 4.52
CA LEU A 206 0.22 4.76 5.35
C LEU A 206 -0.57 5.72 4.46
N SER A 207 -1.85 5.41 4.25
CA SER A 207 -2.78 6.30 3.53
C SER A 207 -2.28 6.74 2.14
N PHE A 208 -1.92 5.79 1.28
CA PHE A 208 -1.42 6.02 -0.09
C PHE A 208 -0.02 6.64 -0.22
N ALA A 209 0.72 6.78 0.89
CA ALA A 209 2.11 7.23 0.88
C ALA A 209 3.00 6.26 1.66
N LEU A 210 4.24 6.11 1.21
CA LEU A 210 5.28 5.42 1.96
C LEU A 210 5.79 6.32 3.08
N VAL A 211 5.87 5.79 4.30
CA VAL A 211 6.42 6.46 5.46
C VAL A 211 7.62 5.68 6.00
N ARG A 212 8.76 6.37 6.15
CA ARG A 212 10.01 5.78 6.64
C ARG A 212 10.32 6.34 8.02
N LEU A 213 10.02 5.56 9.06
CA LEU A 213 10.16 5.97 10.44
C LEU A 213 11.38 5.32 11.09
N ARG A 214 12.14 6.09 11.87
CA ARG A 214 13.16 5.56 12.75
C ARG A 214 12.63 5.49 14.17
N ARG A 215 12.92 4.41 14.89
CA ARG A 215 12.64 4.32 16.32
C ARG A 215 13.65 5.11 17.12
N THR A 216 13.20 6.10 17.88
CA THR A 216 14.04 6.90 18.77
C THR A 216 14.28 6.19 20.10
N PRO A 217 15.32 6.57 20.87
CA PRO A 217 15.63 5.95 22.16
C PRO A 217 14.50 6.03 23.20
N ASP A 218 13.66 7.07 23.13
CA ASP A 218 12.48 7.26 23.98
C ASP A 218 11.25 6.46 23.51
N GLY A 219 11.41 5.61 22.49
CA GLY A 219 10.39 4.68 22.03
C GLY A 219 9.42 5.23 20.98
N ARG A 220 9.54 6.49 20.57
CA ARG A 220 8.76 7.06 19.47
C ARG A 220 9.22 6.50 18.12
N LEU A 221 8.34 6.59 17.13
CA LEU A 221 8.71 6.47 15.71
C LEU A 221 8.68 7.87 15.11
N SER A 222 9.68 8.24 14.31
CA SER A 222 9.67 9.55 13.63
C SER A 222 10.41 9.50 12.30
N GLY A 223 9.86 10.16 11.28
CA GLY A 223 10.48 10.27 9.97
C GLY A 223 9.53 10.77 8.87
N PRO A 224 10.04 10.95 7.65
CA PRO A 224 9.30 11.56 6.56
C PRO A 224 8.37 10.58 5.84
N PHE A 225 7.35 11.13 5.18
CA PHE A 225 6.74 10.48 4.03
C PHE A 225 7.65 10.65 2.81
N THR A 226 7.59 9.72 1.86
CA THR A 226 8.55 9.65 0.75
C THR A 226 7.84 9.64 -0.60
N ASP A 227 7.23 8.53 -0.97
CA ASP A 227 6.61 8.34 -2.28
C ASP A 227 5.14 8.00 -2.17
N THR A 228 4.35 8.35 -3.17
CA THR A 228 2.99 7.84 -3.29
C THR A 228 3.02 6.38 -3.72
N ALA A 229 2.21 5.55 -3.06
CA ALA A 229 2.10 4.14 -3.36
C ALA A 229 0.72 3.63 -2.98
N ALA A 230 0.10 2.83 -3.84
CA ALA A 230 -1.17 2.19 -3.55
C ALA A 230 -0.91 0.73 -3.15
N PHE A 231 -1.45 0.33 -2.00
CA PHE A 231 -1.44 -1.04 -1.52
C PHE A 231 -2.86 -1.47 -1.16
N MET A 232 -3.09 -2.78 -1.20
CA MET A 232 -4.30 -3.36 -0.62
C MET A 232 -4.31 -3.10 0.89
N SER A 233 -5.47 -2.76 1.44
CA SER A 233 -5.60 -2.49 2.87
C SER A 233 -5.24 -3.73 3.71
N MET A 234 -4.57 -3.49 4.82
CA MET A 234 -4.28 -4.51 5.82
C MET A 234 -5.58 -5.10 6.36
N ARG A 235 -5.63 -6.42 6.45
CA ARG A 235 -6.76 -7.17 7.00
C ARG A 235 -6.39 -7.75 8.35
N THR A 236 -7.31 -7.70 9.31
CA THR A 236 -7.15 -8.29 10.65
C THR A 236 -7.66 -9.73 10.75
N GLY A 237 -8.31 -10.25 9.68
CA GLY A 237 -8.80 -11.63 9.61
C GLY A 237 -9.16 -12.07 8.19
N ARG A 238 -9.30 -13.38 7.96
CA ARG A 238 -9.62 -14.02 6.67
C ARG A 238 -10.99 -13.60 6.07
N GLY A 239 -11.87 -12.98 6.85
CA GLY A 239 -13.19 -12.50 6.41
C GLY A 239 -13.37 -10.98 6.43
N ALA A 240 -12.31 -10.21 6.70
CA ALA A 240 -12.39 -8.75 6.57
C ALA A 240 -12.51 -8.40 5.09
N THR A 241 -13.73 -8.12 4.63
CA THR A 241 -14.03 -7.75 3.25
C THR A 241 -14.05 -6.22 3.12
N GLY A 242 -13.52 -5.69 2.02
CA GLY A 242 -13.65 -4.27 1.70
C GLY A 242 -15.09 -3.89 1.32
N THR A 243 -15.35 -2.61 1.10
CA THR A 243 -16.64 -2.14 0.55
C THR A 243 -16.58 -2.14 -0.97
N THR A 244 -17.63 -2.64 -1.64
CA THR A 244 -17.69 -2.60 -3.11
C THR A 244 -18.18 -1.24 -3.62
N ALA A 245 -17.89 -0.94 -4.89
CA ALA A 245 -18.43 0.26 -5.53
C ALA A 245 -19.96 0.28 -5.50
N SER A 246 -20.62 -0.84 -5.81
CA SER A 246 -22.08 -0.96 -5.80
C SER A 246 -22.71 -0.70 -4.44
N GLU A 247 -22.04 -1.09 -3.34
CA GLU A 247 -22.51 -0.77 -2.00
C GLU A 247 -22.38 0.71 -1.68
N ILE A 248 -21.25 1.33 -2.03
CA ILE A 248 -21.07 2.77 -1.84
C ILE A 248 -22.18 3.53 -2.59
N LEU A 249 -22.50 3.11 -3.82
CA LEU A 249 -23.61 3.70 -4.58
C LEU A 249 -24.95 3.54 -3.86
N ALA A 250 -25.29 2.31 -3.45
CA ALA A 250 -26.55 2.04 -2.76
C ALA A 250 -26.70 2.82 -1.44
N ILE A 251 -25.61 2.97 -0.68
CA ILE A 251 -25.59 3.74 0.58
C ILE A 251 -25.77 5.23 0.30
N THR A 252 -25.04 5.76 -0.69
CA THR A 252 -25.05 7.20 -1.04
C THR A 252 -26.26 7.63 -1.85
N ASP A 253 -27.15 6.70 -2.22
CA ASP A 253 -28.48 6.98 -2.78
C ASP A 253 -29.56 7.15 -1.70
N GLY A 254 -29.21 7.01 -0.41
CA GLY A 254 -30.12 7.21 0.71
C GLY A 254 -30.57 8.66 0.91
N GLU A 255 -31.56 8.84 1.79
CA GLU A 255 -32.00 10.18 2.21
C GLU A 255 -30.89 10.89 3.02
N ALA A 256 -30.69 12.17 2.73
CA ALA A 256 -29.66 13.00 3.34
C ALA A 256 -30.09 14.45 3.47
N GLU A 257 -29.41 15.15 4.37
CA GLU A 257 -29.43 16.60 4.39
C GLU A 257 -28.67 17.13 3.18
N SER A 258 -29.26 18.13 2.51
CA SER A 258 -28.71 18.73 1.29
C SER A 258 -28.38 20.19 1.55
N THR A 259 -27.14 20.57 1.22
CA THR A 259 -26.64 21.95 1.37
C THR A 259 -26.08 22.43 0.05
N HIS A 260 -26.52 23.60 -0.39
CA HIS A 260 -25.96 24.27 -1.57
C HIS A 260 -24.69 25.04 -1.20
N ILE A 261 -23.64 24.90 -2.01
CA ILE A 261 -22.35 25.54 -1.84
C ILE A 261 -22.05 26.38 -3.10
N ASP A 262 -21.88 27.69 -2.90
CA ASP A 262 -21.66 28.66 -3.99
C ASP A 262 -20.34 28.44 -4.73
N ARG A 263 -19.36 27.80 -4.08
CA ARG A 263 -18.07 27.44 -4.67
C ARG A 263 -17.61 26.08 -4.15
N GLY A 264 -17.63 25.08 -5.01
CA GLY A 264 -17.07 23.76 -4.73
C GLY A 264 -15.56 23.78 -4.50
N LEU A 265 -15.02 22.62 -4.12
CA LEU A 265 -13.61 22.39 -3.81
C LEU A 265 -12.96 21.51 -4.89
N PRO A 266 -12.60 22.06 -6.07
CA PRO A 266 -11.94 21.28 -7.13
C PRO A 266 -10.61 20.66 -6.65
N GLU A 267 -9.97 21.26 -5.66
CA GLU A 267 -8.77 20.76 -4.99
C GLU A 267 -8.95 19.35 -4.39
N LEU A 268 -10.18 18.93 -4.05
CA LEU A 268 -10.46 17.57 -3.55
C LEU A 268 -10.09 16.47 -4.56
N ALA A 269 -10.04 16.80 -5.85
CA ALA A 269 -9.63 15.88 -6.91
C ALA A 269 -8.11 15.83 -7.11
N GLU A 270 -7.35 16.74 -6.49
CA GLU A 270 -5.88 16.75 -6.62
C GLU A 270 -5.27 15.52 -5.93
N GLY A 271 -4.27 14.91 -6.59
CA GLY A 271 -3.63 13.69 -6.12
C GLY A 271 -2.99 13.85 -4.73
N ASP A 272 -2.43 15.03 -4.45
CA ASP A 272 -1.81 15.35 -3.16
C ASP A 272 -2.82 15.48 -2.02
N VAL A 273 -4.08 15.82 -2.29
CA VAL A 273 -5.12 15.82 -1.24
C VAL A 273 -5.58 14.40 -0.91
N THR A 274 -5.41 13.45 -1.84
CA THR A 274 -5.84 12.06 -1.62
C THR A 274 -5.11 11.40 -0.45
N PHE A 275 -3.81 11.66 -0.24
CA PHE A 275 -3.10 11.06 0.89
C PHE A 275 -3.57 11.68 2.23
N LEU A 276 -3.71 13.01 2.30
CA LEU A 276 -4.20 13.72 3.49
C LEU A 276 -5.60 13.26 3.88
N ARG A 277 -6.48 13.10 2.89
CA ARG A 277 -7.85 12.62 3.13
C ARG A 277 -7.83 11.24 3.76
N HIS A 278 -7.04 10.29 3.24
CA HIS A 278 -6.96 8.95 3.82
C HIS A 278 -6.19 8.92 5.15
N LEU A 279 -5.38 9.93 5.49
CA LEU A 279 -4.79 10.06 6.82
C LEU A 279 -5.86 10.46 7.85
N VAL A 280 -6.66 11.48 7.53
CA VAL A 280 -7.71 11.97 8.44
C VAL A 280 -8.90 11.01 8.51
N LEU A 281 -9.29 10.43 7.37
CA LEU A 281 -10.45 9.56 7.20
C LEU A 281 -10.03 8.17 6.67
N PRO A 282 -9.33 7.34 7.47
CA PRO A 282 -8.77 6.07 7.01
C PRO A 282 -9.83 5.02 6.65
N GLY A 283 -11.06 5.14 7.15
CA GLY A 283 -12.18 4.25 6.84
C GLY A 283 -13.02 4.64 5.63
N THR A 284 -12.70 5.77 5.01
CA THR A 284 -13.47 6.31 3.88
C THR A 284 -13.08 5.63 2.57
N HIS A 285 -14.08 5.03 1.91
CA HIS A 285 -13.99 4.48 0.57
C HIS A 285 -14.80 5.33 -0.40
N ARG A 286 -14.28 5.53 -1.60
CA ARG A 286 -14.80 6.49 -2.56
C ARG A 286 -15.00 5.90 -3.95
N VAL A 287 -16.07 6.31 -4.61
CA VAL A 287 -16.28 6.13 -6.06
C VAL A 287 -16.48 7.48 -6.74
N THR A 288 -16.12 7.55 -8.03
CA THR A 288 -16.55 8.62 -8.94
C THR A 288 -17.65 8.05 -9.83
N VAL A 289 -18.73 8.79 -10.04
CA VAL A 289 -19.80 8.44 -10.98
C VAL A 289 -19.86 9.50 -12.07
N GLU A 290 -19.65 9.10 -13.32
CA GLU A 290 -19.83 10.00 -14.46
C GLU A 290 -21.32 10.16 -14.76
N THR A 291 -21.80 11.40 -14.75
CA THR A 291 -23.18 11.75 -15.05
C THR A 291 -23.26 12.80 -16.16
N GLU A 292 -24.45 13.05 -16.70
CA GLU A 292 -24.67 14.14 -17.66
C GLU A 292 -24.32 15.52 -17.08
N ARG A 293 -24.34 15.68 -15.75
CA ARG A 293 -24.03 16.93 -15.03
C ARG A 293 -22.56 17.03 -14.62
N GLY A 294 -21.75 16.03 -14.94
CA GLY A 294 -20.34 15.93 -14.54
C GLY A 294 -20.08 14.78 -13.58
N SER A 295 -18.86 14.72 -13.07
CA SER A 295 -18.38 13.62 -12.23
C SER A 295 -18.82 13.82 -10.77
N GLU A 296 -19.77 13.01 -10.31
CA GLU A 296 -20.18 12.98 -8.90
C GLU A 296 -19.13 12.26 -8.05
N TRP A 297 -18.80 12.85 -6.90
CA TRP A 297 -17.89 12.26 -5.93
C TRP A 297 -18.71 11.68 -4.78
N ARG A 298 -18.60 10.38 -4.53
CA ARG A 298 -19.38 9.68 -3.50
C ARG A 298 -18.45 8.91 -2.58
N ALA A 299 -18.64 9.05 -1.28
CA ALA A 299 -17.82 8.36 -0.30
C ALA A 299 -18.61 7.87 0.91
N HIS A 300 -18.15 6.76 1.49
CA HIS A 300 -18.71 6.12 2.67
C HIS A 300 -17.58 5.75 3.63
N ASP A 301 -17.70 6.17 4.89
CA ASP A 301 -16.80 5.80 5.97
C ASP A 301 -17.32 4.56 6.70
N THR A 302 -16.57 3.46 6.55
CA THR A 302 -16.93 2.16 7.12
C THR A 302 -16.78 2.10 8.64
N THR A 303 -16.17 3.11 9.28
CA THR A 303 -15.97 3.13 10.74
C THR A 303 -17.24 3.43 11.50
N ASP A 304 -18.08 4.33 10.99
CA ASP A 304 -19.31 4.78 11.65
C ASP A 304 -20.52 4.88 10.73
N GLY A 305 -20.36 4.57 9.44
CA GLY A 305 -21.45 4.59 8.46
C GLY A 305 -21.76 5.97 7.89
N SER A 306 -20.98 7.00 8.23
CA SER A 306 -21.12 8.32 7.61
C SER A 306 -20.85 8.27 6.12
N TRP A 307 -21.60 9.02 5.34
CA TRP A 307 -21.41 9.10 3.90
C TRP A 307 -21.69 10.50 3.38
N ILE A 308 -21.15 10.78 2.19
CA ILE A 308 -21.27 12.06 1.51
C ILE A 308 -21.32 11.86 -0.01
N ARG A 309 -22.12 12.67 -0.68
CA ARG A 309 -22.28 12.77 -2.13
C ARG A 309 -22.12 14.23 -2.51
N LEU A 310 -21.16 14.50 -3.38
CA LEU A 310 -20.87 15.82 -3.93
C LEU A 310 -21.38 15.83 -5.38
N VAL A 311 -22.46 16.56 -5.61
CA VAL A 311 -23.10 16.69 -6.91
C VAL A 311 -22.63 18.01 -7.56
N PRO A 312 -21.92 17.97 -8.70
CA PRO A 312 -21.49 19.18 -9.39
C PRO A 312 -22.71 19.96 -9.90
N GLY A 313 -22.66 21.28 -9.71
CA GLY A 313 -23.61 22.24 -10.31
C GLY A 313 -22.95 23.11 -11.38
N ASP A 314 -23.69 24.12 -11.85
CA ASP A 314 -23.19 25.10 -12.82
C ASP A 314 -22.15 26.04 -12.18
N ASP A 315 -21.26 26.62 -12.98
CA ASP A 315 -20.29 27.66 -12.55
C ASP A 315 -19.47 27.30 -11.29
N ASN A 316 -19.04 26.03 -11.18
CA ASN A 316 -18.27 25.49 -10.05
C ASN A 316 -19.04 25.53 -8.70
N THR A 317 -20.37 25.60 -8.73
CA THR A 317 -21.22 25.35 -7.56
C THR A 317 -21.26 23.86 -7.23
N LEU A 318 -21.64 23.53 -6.00
CA LEU A 318 -21.71 22.16 -5.52
C LEU A 318 -22.94 21.96 -4.63
N THR A 319 -23.65 20.86 -4.81
CA THR A 319 -24.61 20.39 -3.82
C THR A 319 -23.96 19.28 -3.00
N VAL A 320 -23.93 19.47 -1.69
CA VAL A 320 -23.42 18.50 -0.72
C VAL A 320 -24.58 17.78 -0.09
N GLU A 321 -24.60 16.47 -0.22
CA GLU A 321 -25.57 15.60 0.44
C GLU A 321 -24.82 14.66 1.37
N GLN A 322 -25.16 14.65 2.64
CA GLN A 322 -24.47 13.81 3.63
C GLN A 322 -25.42 13.29 4.70
N SER A 323 -25.03 12.17 5.31
CA SER A 323 -25.77 11.56 6.41
C SER A 323 -24.85 10.68 7.26
N GLY A 324 -25.28 10.37 8.48
CA GLY A 324 -24.56 9.55 9.45
C GLY A 324 -24.07 10.32 10.68
N PRO A 325 -23.32 9.64 11.59
CA PRO A 325 -22.95 10.21 12.88
C PRO A 325 -22.00 11.40 12.83
N ARG A 326 -21.24 11.56 11.73
CA ARG A 326 -20.33 12.67 11.47
C ARG A 326 -20.67 13.34 10.14
N GLU A 327 -20.62 14.67 10.14
CA GLU A 327 -20.60 15.48 8.92
C GLU A 327 -19.21 15.43 8.29
N LEU A 328 -19.13 14.91 7.05
CA LEU A 328 -17.84 14.74 6.37
C LEU A 328 -17.42 16.00 5.61
N TRP A 329 -18.37 16.85 5.21
CA TRP A 329 -18.06 18.07 4.45
C TRP A 329 -17.20 19.08 5.20
N PRO A 330 -17.46 19.42 6.47
CA PRO A 330 -16.59 20.33 7.23
C PRO A 330 -15.16 19.77 7.37
N VAL A 331 -15.01 18.46 7.59
CA VAL A 331 -13.71 17.80 7.70
C VAL A 331 -12.92 17.90 6.40
N LEU A 332 -13.57 17.68 5.25
CA LEU A 332 -12.93 17.78 3.94
C LEU A 332 -12.56 19.23 3.61
N THR A 333 -13.42 20.18 3.95
CA THR A 333 -13.18 21.61 3.72
C THR A 333 -11.99 22.11 4.54
N GLU A 334 -11.98 21.86 5.86
CA GLU A 334 -10.89 22.25 6.75
C GLU A 334 -9.55 21.66 6.30
N LEU A 335 -9.56 20.39 5.86
CA LEU A 335 -8.37 19.71 5.33
C LEU A 335 -7.80 20.41 4.09
N VAL A 336 -8.66 20.73 3.12
CA VAL A 336 -8.27 21.36 1.85
C VAL A 336 -7.82 22.81 2.09
N GLU A 337 -8.54 23.57 2.90
CA GLU A 337 -8.20 24.95 3.24
C GLU A 337 -6.83 24.99 3.92
N THR A 338 -6.61 24.14 4.93
CA THR A 338 -5.32 24.03 5.63
C THR A 338 -4.19 23.64 4.66
N TRP A 339 -4.44 22.73 3.71
CA TRP A 339 -3.45 22.34 2.72
C TRP A 339 -3.10 23.49 1.76
N CYS A 340 -4.12 24.24 1.31
CA CYS A 340 -3.96 25.43 0.48
C CYS A 340 -3.18 26.53 1.21
N GLU A 341 -3.50 26.80 2.47
CA GLU A 341 -2.78 27.78 3.32
C GLU A 341 -1.29 27.44 3.48
N HIS A 342 -0.95 26.16 3.51
CA HIS A 342 0.43 25.67 3.54
C HIS A 342 1.14 25.68 2.17
N GLY A 343 0.49 26.19 1.13
CA GLY A 343 1.04 26.31 -0.22
C GLY A 343 1.02 25.01 -1.00
N LYS A 344 -0.02 24.18 -0.80
CA LYS A 344 -0.25 22.92 -1.53
C LYS A 344 0.96 21.96 -1.50
N PRO A 345 1.52 21.64 -0.33
CA PRO A 345 2.71 20.80 -0.25
C PRO A 345 2.42 19.36 -0.75
N PRO A 346 3.36 18.76 -1.51
CA PRO A 346 3.27 17.35 -1.87
C PRO A 346 3.53 16.42 -0.67
N PRO A 347 3.16 15.12 -0.74
CA PRO A 347 3.31 14.16 0.35
C PRO A 347 4.71 14.11 0.98
N ASN A 348 5.77 14.22 0.18
CA ASN A 348 7.16 14.12 0.66
C ASN A 348 7.65 15.30 1.52
N ARG A 349 6.87 16.38 1.62
CA ARG A 349 7.12 17.47 2.58
C ARG A 349 6.56 17.17 3.96
N TYR A 350 5.69 16.17 4.08
CA TYR A 350 5.15 15.77 5.36
C TYR A 350 6.06 14.76 6.03
N GLY A 351 5.95 14.69 7.34
CA GLY A 351 6.42 13.55 8.10
C GLY A 351 5.52 13.25 9.28
N LEU A 352 5.88 12.21 9.99
CA LEU A 352 5.07 11.62 11.03
C LEU A 352 5.92 11.36 12.27
N THR A 353 5.35 11.65 13.44
CA THR A 353 5.84 11.17 14.72
C THR A 353 4.73 10.34 15.37
N VAL A 354 5.06 9.12 15.82
CA VAL A 354 4.14 8.26 16.57
C VAL A 354 4.65 8.15 18.00
N ALA A 355 3.84 8.62 18.94
CA ALA A 355 4.13 8.54 20.36
C ALA A 355 3.90 7.11 20.91
N PRO A 356 4.50 6.74 22.05
CA PRO A 356 4.33 5.40 22.62
C PRO A 356 2.90 5.08 23.07
N ASP A 357 2.08 6.12 23.28
CA ASP A 357 0.65 6.01 23.59
C ASP A 357 -0.24 5.78 22.35
N GLY A 358 0.35 5.80 21.15
CA GLY A 358 -0.35 5.61 19.88
C GLY A 358 -0.68 6.92 19.15
N THR A 359 -0.45 8.10 19.74
CA THR A 359 -0.75 9.38 19.10
C THR A 359 0.12 9.61 17.87
N HIS A 360 -0.49 9.91 16.72
CA HIS A 360 0.17 10.26 15.47
C HIS A 360 0.17 11.78 15.29
N THR A 361 1.34 12.40 15.26
CA THR A 361 1.50 13.83 14.91
C THR A 361 2.10 13.93 13.52
N VAL A 362 1.31 14.44 12.57
CA VAL A 362 1.79 14.80 11.23
C VAL A 362 2.38 16.20 11.29
N TRP A 363 3.53 16.39 10.66
CA TRP A 363 4.26 17.65 10.62
C TRP A 363 4.69 18.01 9.20
N LEU A 364 4.91 19.31 8.95
CA LEU A 364 5.32 19.84 7.64
C LEU A 364 6.78 20.30 7.67
N ASP A 365 7.60 19.76 6.78
CA ASP A 365 9.05 19.91 6.62
C ASP A 365 9.89 19.45 7.82
N THR A 366 9.43 19.70 9.04
CA THR A 366 10.15 19.40 10.29
C THR A 366 9.20 19.03 11.42
N PRO A 367 9.60 18.11 12.34
CA PRO A 367 8.84 17.79 13.56
C PRO A 367 8.45 18.98 14.45
N GLN A 368 9.10 20.14 14.31
CA GLN A 368 8.73 21.36 15.06
C GLN A 368 7.51 22.10 14.49
N ARG A 369 6.99 21.69 13.32
CA ARG A 369 5.82 22.28 12.68
C ARG A 369 4.69 21.24 12.57
N PRO A 370 4.06 20.85 13.69
CA PRO A 370 2.90 19.96 13.66
C PRO A 370 1.75 20.62 12.91
N VAL A 371 1.03 19.84 12.10
CA VAL A 371 -0.10 20.31 11.30
C VAL A 371 -1.37 19.48 11.51
N LEU A 372 -1.24 18.21 11.89
CA LEU A 372 -2.38 17.34 12.23
C LEU A 372 -2.01 16.44 13.41
N THR A 373 -2.97 16.17 14.29
CA THR A 373 -2.87 15.12 15.31
C THR A 373 -3.98 14.11 15.09
N LEU A 374 -3.62 12.84 15.00
CA LEU A 374 -4.53 11.73 14.78
C LEU A 374 -4.41 10.79 15.99
N THR A 375 -5.56 10.34 16.50
CA THR A 375 -5.66 9.38 17.60
C THR A 375 -6.31 8.09 17.15
#